data_AF-A0A2H6N061-F1
#
_entry.id   AF-A0A2H6N061-F1
#
_cell.length_a   1.000
_cell.length_b   1.000
_cell.length_c   1.000
_cell.angle_alpha   90.00
_cell.angle_beta   90.00
_cell.angle_gamma   90.00
#
_symmetry.space_group_name_H-M   'P 1'
#
loop_
_entity.id
_entity.type
_entity.pdbx_description
1 polymer ?
#
loop_
_entity_poly.entity_id
_entity_poly.type
_entity_poly.pdbx_seq_one_letter_code
_entity_poly.pdbx_strand_id
1 'polypeptide(L)'
;DNIKQASEQLNIRWIEFCQLLSERLAWLEYQNNIIAFYSQLQQLEHTVITVENWMKAQLLPAADPDAVKIQLDRCKDEVVRFSSIQPQIEKLKVQGKALKENQQCPVFLEADLVAFSNHFAQVYNDLKAREKQLQTTFDILPPVRYKEIMNTILLWIQQSETKLSIPEVTVTDLETMEKRLRELKDLQSSLQEQQNGIDYLSTTVEEMSKRAPAGVSQKYQSEIEVILNRWKKLSTQLVEHCHKLEEQITKLKQFQNDTKTLKKWMTEVDIFLNEDWPALGDLEALEKQLQQCTALVNDIQTIQPNLNSVNEIGQKMNKEAEPEFSYKLQADLKALNAEWDSICQQAYAKKAA
;
A
#
# COMPACT_ATOMS: atom_id res chain seq x y z
N ASP A 1 61.60 90.01 30.12
CA ASP A 1 61.79 88.63 30.60
C ASP A 1 60.57 88.02 31.28
N ASN A 2 59.99 88.63 32.33
CA ASN A 2 58.82 88.06 33.05
C ASN A 2 57.58 87.76 32.18
N ILE A 3 57.25 88.58 31.19
CA ILE A 3 56.08 88.37 30.33
C ILE A 3 56.26 87.14 29.42
N LYS A 4 57.49 86.92 28.92
CA LYS A 4 57.81 85.78 28.05
C LYS A 4 57.72 84.47 28.82
N GLN A 5 58.26 84.44 30.04
CA GLN A 5 58.17 83.29 30.94
C GLN A 5 56.73 82.97 31.36
N ALA A 6 55.92 84.00 31.64
CA ALA A 6 54.49 83.81 31.94
C ALA A 6 53.70 83.26 30.74
N SER A 7 54.01 83.73 29.52
CA SER A 7 53.42 83.21 28.28
C SER A 7 53.79 81.75 28.01
N GLU A 8 55.05 81.38 28.25
CA GLU A 8 55.52 79.99 28.13
C GLU A 8 54.84 79.08 29.15
N GLN A 9 54.71 79.52 30.41
CA GLN A 9 53.98 78.79 31.46
C GLN A 9 52.50 78.61 31.14
N LEU A 10 51.84 79.64 30.59
CA LEU A 10 50.45 79.55 30.15
C LEU A 10 50.29 78.54 29.02
N ASN A 11 51.21 78.52 28.06
CA ASN A 11 51.19 77.57 26.94
C ASN A 11 51.39 76.12 27.42
N ILE A 12 52.31 75.88 28.37
CA ILE A 12 52.50 74.55 28.98
C ILE A 12 51.21 74.09 29.66
N ARG A 13 50.60 74.94 30.50
CA ARG A 13 49.33 74.62 31.17
C ARG A 13 48.18 74.38 30.19
N TRP A 14 48.15 75.10 29.08
CA TRP A 14 47.16 74.89 28.02
C TRP A 14 47.34 73.52 27.34
N ILE A 15 48.59 73.12 27.05
CA ILE A 15 48.90 71.80 26.49
C ILE A 15 48.50 70.69 27.48
N GLU A 16 48.85 70.84 28.76
CA GLU A 16 48.47 69.90 29.83
C GLU A 16 46.93 69.79 29.94
N PHE A 17 46.21 70.91 29.89
CA PHE A 17 44.75 70.91 29.92
C PHE A 17 44.15 70.20 28.71
N CYS A 18 44.67 70.46 27.49
CA CYS A 18 44.24 69.76 26.28
C CYS A 18 44.48 68.25 26.37
N GLN A 19 45.60 67.82 26.97
CA GLN A 19 45.90 66.42 27.21
C GLN A 19 44.92 65.79 28.21
N LEU A 20 44.64 66.45 29.34
CA LEU A 20 43.66 65.94 30.31
C LEU A 20 42.25 65.84 29.70
N LEU A 21 41.88 66.79 28.83
CA LEU A 21 40.60 66.77 28.12
C LEU A 21 40.53 65.58 27.14
N SER A 22 41.60 65.32 26.38
CA SER A 22 41.63 64.19 25.44
C SER A 22 41.61 62.84 26.17
N GLU A 23 42.34 62.71 27.28
CA GLU A 23 42.29 61.53 28.16
C GLU A 23 40.88 61.31 28.73
N ARG A 24 40.20 62.40 29.15
CA ARG A 24 38.82 62.33 29.64
C ARG A 24 37.82 61.93 28.55
N LEU A 25 37.99 62.42 27.32
CA LEU A 25 37.15 62.04 26.18
C LEU A 25 37.33 60.57 25.82
N ALA A 26 38.57 60.08 25.73
CA ALA A 26 38.87 58.67 25.49
C ALA A 26 38.29 57.77 26.58
N TRP A 27 38.33 58.22 27.84
CA TRP A 27 37.69 57.53 28.96
C TRP A 27 36.16 57.45 28.80
N LEU A 28 35.49 58.54 28.44
CA LEU A 28 34.04 58.55 28.24
C LEU A 28 33.62 57.64 27.08
N GLU A 29 34.38 57.64 25.99
CA GLU A 29 34.15 56.74 24.85
C GLU A 29 34.29 55.27 25.26
N TYR A 30 35.31 54.93 26.07
CA TYR A 30 35.47 53.60 26.63
C TYR A 30 34.28 53.18 27.52
N GLN A 31 33.79 54.07 28.39
CA GLN A 31 32.60 53.79 29.20
C GLN A 31 31.34 53.57 28.35
N ASN A 32 31.15 54.36 27.28
CA ASN A 32 30.06 54.15 26.34
C ASN A 32 30.14 52.79 25.65
N ASN A 33 31.34 52.34 25.28
CA ASN A 33 31.55 51.02 24.69
C ASN A 33 31.21 49.88 25.67
N ILE A 34 31.52 50.02 26.96
CA ILE A 34 31.11 49.07 28.01
C ILE A 34 29.58 49.01 28.11
N ILE A 35 28.91 50.16 28.16
CA ILE A 35 27.44 50.23 28.25
C ILE A 35 26.80 49.56 27.02
N ALA A 36 27.32 49.84 25.83
CA ALA A 36 26.85 49.22 24.59
C ALA A 36 27.05 47.70 24.59
N PHE A 37 28.19 47.21 25.09
CA PHE A 37 28.48 45.78 25.24
C PHE A 37 27.47 45.09 26.15
N TYR A 38 27.25 45.58 27.37
CA TYR A 38 26.31 44.94 28.30
C TYR A 38 24.86 45.04 27.83
N SER A 39 24.49 46.11 27.13
CA SER A 39 23.17 46.23 26.49
C SER A 39 22.97 45.14 25.42
N GLN A 40 23.97 44.89 24.57
CA GLN A 40 23.91 43.82 23.56
C GLN A 40 23.92 42.43 24.21
N LEU A 41 24.75 42.22 25.23
CA LEU A 41 24.78 40.96 26.00
C LEU A 41 23.41 40.65 26.60
N GLN A 42 22.76 41.63 27.23
CA GLN A 42 21.44 41.46 27.82
C GLN A 42 20.35 41.14 26.78
N GLN A 43 20.39 41.79 25.61
CA GLN A 43 19.45 41.52 24.52
C GLN A 43 19.59 40.10 23.97
N LEU A 44 20.84 39.64 23.80
CA LEU A 44 21.12 38.29 23.36
C LEU A 44 20.72 37.26 24.43
N GLU A 45 21.02 37.53 25.70
CA GLU A 45 20.62 36.67 26.82
C GLU A 45 19.09 36.55 26.92
N HIS A 46 18.35 37.65 26.75
CA HIS A 46 16.89 37.62 26.69
C HIS A 46 16.38 36.72 25.54
N THR A 47 17.07 36.72 24.41
CA THR A 47 16.75 35.85 23.27
C THR A 47 16.98 34.38 23.61
N VAL A 48 18.09 34.05 24.28
CA VAL A 48 18.39 32.69 24.77
C VAL A 48 17.31 32.21 25.74
N ILE A 49 16.96 33.03 26.73
CA ILE A 49 15.91 32.72 27.72
C ILE A 49 14.55 32.52 27.05
N THR A 50 14.23 33.31 26.02
CA THR A 50 12.97 33.17 25.28
C THR A 50 12.87 31.80 24.59
N VAL A 51 13.95 31.35 23.94
CA VAL A 51 14.01 30.01 23.31
C VAL A 51 13.98 28.91 24.37
N GLU A 52 14.69 29.07 25.47
CA GLU A 52 14.69 28.11 26.58
C GLU A 52 13.28 27.93 27.18
N ASN A 53 12.57 29.04 27.43
CA ASN A 53 11.20 29.01 27.92
C ASN A 53 10.23 28.40 26.91
N TRP A 54 10.41 28.70 25.61
CA TRP A 54 9.63 28.07 24.54
C TRP A 54 9.83 26.55 24.51
N MET A 55 11.05 26.06 24.70
CA MET A 55 11.36 24.62 24.78
C MET A 55 10.69 23.97 26.00
N LYS A 56 10.79 24.60 27.17
CA LYS A 56 10.16 24.13 28.42
C LYS A 56 8.63 24.06 28.31
N ALA A 57 8.02 24.93 27.50
CA ALA A 57 6.58 24.96 27.27
C ALA A 57 6.10 23.92 26.23
N GLN A 58 7.00 23.20 25.55
CA GLN A 58 6.59 22.21 24.54
C GLN A 58 5.91 21.00 25.18
N LEU A 59 4.82 20.55 24.56
CA LEU A 59 4.16 19.29 24.91
C LEU A 59 4.99 18.09 24.43
N LEU A 60 4.78 16.95 25.09
CA LEU A 60 5.32 15.67 24.62
C LEU A 60 4.84 15.40 23.18
N PRO A 61 5.67 14.76 22.34
CA PRO A 61 5.24 14.36 20.99
C PRO A 61 3.97 13.51 21.06
N ALA A 62 2.95 13.90 20.31
CA ALA A 62 1.73 13.11 20.18
C ALA A 62 2.02 11.80 19.41
N ALA A 63 1.16 10.79 19.56
CA ALA A 63 1.21 9.57 18.73
C ALA A 63 0.66 9.76 17.31
N ASP A 64 0.38 11.01 16.94
CA ASP A 64 -0.23 11.41 15.68
C ASP A 64 0.83 12.02 14.73
N PRO A 65 0.98 11.51 13.49
CA PRO A 65 1.99 11.99 12.55
C PRO A 65 1.88 13.49 12.24
N ASP A 66 0.66 14.02 12.08
CA ASP A 66 0.45 15.43 11.71
C ASP A 66 0.82 16.36 12.87
N ALA A 67 0.41 16.01 14.09
CA ALA A 67 0.79 16.76 15.29
C ALA A 67 2.32 16.77 15.49
N VAL A 68 3.00 15.63 15.31
CA VAL A 68 4.47 15.56 15.39
C VAL A 68 5.13 16.36 14.27
N LYS A 69 4.58 16.34 13.05
CA LYS A 69 5.07 17.14 11.92
C LYS A 69 5.02 18.64 12.21
N ILE A 70 3.89 19.13 12.73
CA ILE A 70 3.73 20.53 13.14
C ILE A 70 4.76 20.92 14.20
N GLN A 71 4.97 20.08 15.22
CA GLN A 71 5.99 20.33 16.25
C GLN A 71 7.41 20.36 15.66
N LEU A 72 7.74 19.44 14.76
CA LEU A 72 9.03 19.36 14.10
C LEU A 72 9.32 20.59 13.25
N ASP A 73 8.35 21.04 12.45
CA ASP A 73 8.53 22.21 11.59
C ASP A 73 8.73 23.48 12.42
N ARG A 74 7.94 23.68 13.49
CA ARG A 74 8.16 24.78 14.44
C ARG A 74 9.55 24.71 15.10
N CYS A 75 10.00 23.51 15.48
CA CYS A 75 11.32 23.32 16.07
C CYS A 75 12.43 23.66 15.06
N LYS A 76 12.27 23.33 13.78
CA LYS A 76 13.21 23.68 12.71
C LYS A 76 13.29 25.19 12.49
N ASP A 77 12.14 25.86 12.49
CA ASP A 77 12.08 27.32 12.39
C ASP A 77 12.82 27.99 13.57
N GLU A 78 12.60 27.49 14.79
CA GLU A 78 13.30 27.96 15.99
C GLU A 78 14.81 27.71 15.94
N VAL A 79 15.24 26.56 15.43
CA VAL A 79 16.66 26.25 15.21
C VAL A 79 17.29 27.23 14.22
N VAL A 80 16.63 27.52 13.10
CA VAL A 80 17.13 28.47 12.09
C VAL A 80 17.21 29.87 12.69
N ARG A 81 16.16 30.30 13.39
CA ARG A 81 16.12 31.59 14.09
C ARG A 81 17.23 31.70 15.12
N PHE A 82 17.43 30.69 15.96
CA PHE A 82 18.46 30.71 17.00
C PHE A 82 19.88 30.61 16.42
N SER A 83 20.08 29.91 15.30
CA SER A 83 21.37 29.91 14.60
C SER A 83 21.70 31.28 13.98
N SER A 84 20.70 32.09 13.64
CA SER A 84 20.90 33.40 13.00
C SER A 84 21.51 34.46 13.92
N ILE A 85 21.47 34.26 15.25
CA ILE A 85 22.11 35.18 16.22
C ILE A 85 23.61 34.92 16.40
N GLN A 86 24.15 33.81 15.85
CA GLN A 86 25.56 33.46 15.94
C GLN A 86 26.51 34.61 15.52
N PRO A 87 26.28 35.33 14.40
CA PRO A 87 27.17 36.43 14.00
C PRO A 87 27.19 37.58 15.01
N GLN A 88 26.08 37.82 15.71
CA GLN A 88 25.99 38.85 16.75
C GLN A 88 26.78 38.44 17.99
N ILE A 89 26.76 37.16 18.35
CA ILE A 89 27.56 36.59 19.43
C ILE A 89 29.05 36.71 19.12
N GLU A 90 29.48 36.39 17.89
CA GLU A 90 30.88 36.55 17.49
C GLU A 90 31.32 38.02 17.51
N LYS A 91 30.46 38.94 17.07
CA LYS A 91 30.71 40.38 17.21
C LYS A 91 30.87 40.80 18.67
N LEU A 92 29.99 40.31 19.55
CA LEU A 92 30.06 40.59 20.99
C LEU A 92 31.36 40.07 21.61
N LYS A 93 31.79 38.87 21.23
CA LYS A 93 33.08 38.29 21.68
C LYS A 93 34.28 39.14 21.26
N VAL A 94 34.29 39.63 20.01
CA VAL A 94 35.34 40.53 19.51
C VAL A 94 35.36 41.84 20.30
N GLN A 95 34.19 42.43 20.56
CA GLN A 95 34.06 43.63 21.39
C GLN A 95 34.54 43.40 22.82
N GLY A 96 34.15 42.29 23.44
CA GLY A 96 34.59 41.93 24.79
C GLY A 96 36.11 41.76 24.88
N LYS A 97 36.74 41.17 23.85
CA LYS A 97 38.19 41.06 23.76
C LYS A 97 38.88 42.43 23.68
N ALA A 98 38.37 43.34 22.86
CA ALA A 98 38.90 44.70 22.75
C ALA A 98 38.76 45.49 24.07
N LEU A 99 37.65 45.32 24.79
CA LEU A 99 37.43 45.98 26.08
C LEU A 99 38.37 45.47 27.19
N LYS A 100 38.80 44.20 27.10
CA LYS A 100 39.71 43.55 28.06
C LYS A 100 41.14 44.09 28.01
N GLU A 101 41.57 44.67 26.89
CA GLU A 101 42.94 45.21 26.74
C GLU A 101 43.18 46.48 27.57
N ASN A 102 42.13 47.09 28.12
CA ASN A 102 42.23 48.29 28.96
C ASN A 102 42.28 47.95 30.46
N GLN A 103 43.13 48.64 31.22
CA GLN A 103 43.32 48.44 32.67
C GLN A 103 42.06 48.72 33.50
N GLN A 104 41.10 49.46 32.96
CA GLN A 104 39.83 49.81 33.63
C GLN A 104 38.66 48.88 33.26
N CYS A 105 38.95 47.69 32.75
CA CYS A 105 37.96 46.68 32.38
C CYS A 105 37.14 46.21 33.60
N PRO A 106 35.80 46.04 33.46
CA PRO A 106 34.98 45.43 34.51
C PRO A 106 35.48 44.03 34.88
N VAL A 107 35.60 43.77 36.19
CA VAL A 107 36.15 42.52 36.76
C VAL A 107 35.43 41.27 36.25
N PHE A 108 34.13 41.37 35.99
CA PHE A 108 33.28 40.24 35.61
C PHE A 108 33.05 40.09 34.11
N LEU A 109 33.56 40.99 33.26
CA LEU A 109 33.27 40.98 31.82
C LEU A 109 33.57 39.63 31.17
N GLU A 110 34.70 39.02 31.52
CA GLU A 110 35.09 37.71 31.00
C GLU A 110 34.22 36.59 31.55
N ALA A 111 33.88 36.63 32.84
CA ALA A 111 33.01 35.65 33.47
C ALA A 111 31.60 35.68 32.87
N ASP A 112 31.03 36.87 32.68
CA ASP A 112 29.69 37.08 32.12
C ASP A 112 29.62 36.62 30.65
N LEU A 113 30.65 36.93 29.85
CA LEU A 113 30.72 36.49 28.45
C LEU A 113 30.88 34.96 28.33
N VAL A 114 31.65 34.34 29.23
CA VAL A 114 31.78 32.88 29.30
C VAL A 114 30.47 32.24 29.74
N ALA A 115 29.81 32.78 30.77
CA ALA A 115 28.51 32.29 31.24
C ALA A 115 27.46 32.34 30.13
N PHE A 116 27.34 33.48 29.43
CA PHE A 116 26.47 33.63 28.27
C PHE A 116 26.81 32.64 27.14
N SER A 117 28.09 32.51 26.79
CA SER A 117 28.52 31.60 25.72
C SER A 117 28.17 30.14 26.03
N ASN A 118 28.35 29.73 27.29
CA ASN A 118 27.98 28.40 27.75
C ASN A 118 26.47 28.20 27.75
N HIS A 119 25.70 29.19 28.21
CA HIS A 119 24.24 29.15 28.21
C HIS A 119 23.67 29.03 26.78
N PHE A 120 24.14 29.87 25.86
CA PHE A 120 23.78 29.78 24.45
C PHE A 120 24.10 28.40 23.86
N ALA A 121 25.31 27.88 24.10
CA ALA A 121 25.72 26.59 23.58
C ALA A 121 24.86 25.44 24.12
N GLN A 122 24.53 25.48 25.42
CA GLN A 122 23.65 24.49 26.03
C GLN A 122 22.25 24.53 25.39
N VAL A 123 21.61 25.70 25.34
CA VAL A 123 20.27 25.87 24.75
C VAL A 123 20.26 25.45 23.28
N TYR A 124 21.32 25.75 22.52
CA TYR A 124 21.43 25.35 21.12
C TYR A 124 21.53 23.84 20.97
N ASN A 125 22.33 23.18 21.81
CA ASN A 125 22.46 21.72 21.83
C ASN A 125 21.14 21.04 22.22
N ASP A 126 20.44 21.55 23.23
CA ASP A 126 19.15 21.04 23.68
C ASP A 126 18.09 21.18 22.58
N LEU A 127 18.06 22.33 21.90
CA LEU A 127 17.16 22.58 20.77
C LEU A 127 17.45 21.63 19.60
N LYS A 128 18.73 21.38 19.28
CA LYS A 128 19.15 20.40 18.27
C LYS A 128 18.83 18.97 18.66
N ALA A 129 18.99 18.61 19.93
CA ALA A 129 18.62 17.30 20.45
C ALA A 129 17.11 17.08 20.33
N ARG A 130 16.31 18.12 20.62
CA ARG A 130 14.85 18.11 20.46
C ARG A 130 14.43 17.97 18.99
N GLU A 131 15.05 18.72 18.08
CA GLU A 131 14.83 18.60 16.63
C GLU A 131 15.07 17.15 16.17
N LYS A 132 16.21 16.56 16.59
CA LYS A 132 16.55 15.18 16.27
C LYS A 132 15.55 14.18 16.84
N GLN A 133 15.13 14.35 18.09
CA GLN A 133 14.13 13.49 18.73
C GLN A 133 12.78 13.53 18.00
N LEU A 134 12.32 14.73 17.63
CA LEU A 134 11.08 14.91 16.86
C LEU A 134 11.21 14.29 15.47
N GLN A 135 12.35 14.46 14.79
CA GLN A 135 12.61 13.82 13.50
C GLN A 135 12.60 12.30 13.61
N THR A 136 13.28 11.71 14.60
CA THR A 136 13.25 10.26 14.83
C THR A 136 11.84 9.77 15.16
N THR A 137 11.08 10.51 15.96
CA THR A 137 9.69 10.15 16.29
C THR A 137 8.79 10.21 15.05
N PHE A 138 8.97 11.21 14.20
CA PHE A 138 8.23 11.35 12.95
C PHE A 138 8.56 10.20 11.97
N ASP A 139 9.84 9.87 11.83
CA ASP A 139 10.34 8.84 10.91
C ASP A 139 9.86 7.41 11.24
N ILE A 140 9.49 7.13 12.50
CA ILE A 140 8.99 5.82 12.94
C ILE A 140 7.46 5.72 12.89
N LEU A 141 6.77 6.84 12.70
CA LEU A 141 5.31 6.88 12.63
C LEU A 141 4.85 6.57 11.20
N PRO A 142 3.80 5.76 11.04
CA PRO A 142 3.21 5.51 9.73
C PRO A 142 2.66 6.81 9.14
N PRO A 143 2.96 7.11 7.87
CA PRO A 143 2.32 8.21 7.16
C PRO A 143 0.79 8.10 7.26
N VAL A 144 0.07 9.22 7.24
CA VAL A 144 -1.41 9.19 7.29
C VAL A 144 -1.99 8.30 6.18
N ARG A 145 -1.44 8.43 4.97
CA ARG A 145 -1.78 7.62 3.80
C ARG A 145 -1.61 6.11 4.03
N TYR A 146 -0.68 5.69 4.89
CA TYR A 146 -0.49 4.27 5.23
C TYR A 146 -1.75 3.69 5.88
N LYS A 147 -2.31 4.37 6.89
CA LYS A 147 -3.52 3.91 7.58
C LYS A 147 -4.74 3.86 6.64
N GLU A 148 -4.88 4.84 5.77
CA GLU A 148 -5.98 4.91 4.79
C GLU A 148 -5.93 3.75 3.79
N ILE A 149 -4.75 3.50 3.21
CA ILE A 149 -4.55 2.39 2.26
C ILE A 149 -4.70 1.05 2.98
N MET A 150 -4.15 0.92 4.19
CA MET A 150 -4.29 -0.28 5.02
C MET A 150 -5.75 -0.66 5.24
N ASN A 151 -6.58 0.31 5.65
CA ASN A 151 -8.02 0.09 5.85
C ASN A 151 -8.73 -0.26 4.54
N THR A 152 -8.40 0.44 3.45
CA THR A 152 -8.98 0.19 2.13
C THR A 152 -8.69 -1.24 1.65
N ILE A 153 -7.45 -1.68 1.75
CA ILE A 153 -7.02 -3.03 1.37
C ILE A 153 -7.65 -4.08 2.29
N LEU A 154 -7.69 -3.86 3.61
CA LEU A 154 -8.32 -4.80 4.54
C LEU A 154 -9.81 -5.00 4.25
N LEU A 155 -10.53 -3.90 4.00
CA LEU A 155 -11.94 -3.94 3.62
C LEU A 155 -12.12 -4.68 2.29
N TRP A 156 -11.30 -4.37 1.29
CA TRP A 156 -11.35 -5.05 0.00
C TRP A 156 -11.08 -6.55 0.14
N ILE A 157 -10.03 -6.95 0.87
CA ILE A 157 -9.71 -8.37 1.12
C ILE A 157 -10.89 -9.06 1.79
N GLN A 158 -11.48 -8.46 2.83
CA GLN A 158 -12.61 -9.05 3.54
C GLN A 158 -13.84 -9.23 2.63
N GLN A 159 -14.13 -8.24 1.78
CA GLN A 159 -15.22 -8.33 0.81
C GLN A 159 -14.96 -9.43 -0.22
N SER A 160 -13.73 -9.51 -0.74
CA SER A 160 -13.31 -10.53 -1.70
C SER A 160 -13.34 -11.93 -1.09
N GLU A 161 -12.83 -12.12 0.13
CA GLU A 161 -12.92 -13.39 0.87
C GLU A 161 -14.37 -13.82 1.10
N THR A 162 -15.27 -12.87 1.36
CA THR A 162 -16.70 -13.16 1.52
C THR A 162 -17.33 -13.63 0.21
N LYS A 163 -16.98 -13.00 -0.93
CA LYS A 163 -17.44 -13.44 -2.25
C LYS A 163 -16.98 -14.87 -2.55
N LEU A 164 -15.69 -15.15 -2.37
CA LEU A 164 -15.11 -16.49 -2.59
C LEU A 164 -15.55 -17.55 -1.57
N SER A 165 -16.20 -17.17 -0.48
CA SER A 165 -16.75 -18.14 0.50
C SER A 165 -18.01 -18.85 -0.02
N ILE A 166 -18.66 -18.29 -1.02
CA ILE A 166 -19.82 -18.89 -1.69
C ILE A 166 -19.29 -20.00 -2.63
N PRO A 167 -19.95 -21.17 -2.75
CA PRO A 167 -19.51 -22.22 -3.67
C PRO A 167 -19.63 -21.77 -5.14
N GLU A 168 -18.63 -21.03 -5.64
CA GLU A 168 -18.65 -20.48 -7.01
C GLU A 168 -18.31 -21.51 -8.09
N VAL A 169 -17.81 -22.69 -7.69
CA VAL A 169 -17.25 -23.71 -8.61
C VAL A 169 -18.14 -24.96 -8.74
N THR A 170 -19.40 -24.87 -8.35
CA THR A 170 -20.39 -25.94 -8.56
C THR A 170 -20.89 -25.93 -10.00
N VAL A 171 -21.18 -27.12 -10.54
CA VAL A 171 -21.73 -27.25 -11.90
C VAL A 171 -23.20 -26.88 -11.89
N THR A 172 -23.58 -25.94 -12.77
CA THR A 172 -24.96 -25.46 -12.96
C THR A 172 -25.28 -25.36 -14.45
N ASP A 173 -26.32 -24.63 -14.82
CA ASP A 173 -26.51 -24.23 -16.21
C ASP A 173 -25.35 -23.35 -16.71
N LEU A 174 -25.14 -23.39 -18.03
CA LEU A 174 -24.01 -22.73 -18.68
C LEU A 174 -24.01 -21.21 -18.48
N GLU A 175 -25.18 -20.57 -18.50
CA GLU A 175 -25.30 -19.12 -18.36
C GLU A 175 -24.86 -18.66 -16.97
N THR A 176 -25.31 -19.36 -15.93
CA THR A 176 -24.89 -19.11 -14.55
C THR A 176 -23.39 -19.31 -14.37
N MET A 177 -22.81 -20.39 -14.91
CA MET A 177 -21.37 -20.64 -14.81
C MET A 177 -20.54 -19.57 -15.53
N GLU A 178 -20.95 -19.16 -16.74
CA GLU A 178 -20.28 -18.09 -17.49
C GLU A 178 -20.40 -16.72 -16.81
N LYS A 179 -21.52 -16.45 -16.12
CA LYS A 179 -21.68 -15.28 -15.27
C LYS A 179 -20.70 -15.30 -14.09
N ARG A 180 -20.65 -16.41 -13.33
CA ARG A 180 -19.70 -16.59 -12.21
C ARG A 180 -18.25 -16.42 -12.67
N LEU A 181 -17.90 -16.97 -13.84
CA LEU A 181 -16.56 -16.82 -14.40
C LEU A 181 -16.22 -15.35 -14.71
N ARG A 182 -17.17 -14.57 -15.25
CA ARG A 182 -16.96 -13.14 -15.46
C ARG A 182 -16.74 -12.41 -14.14
N GLU A 183 -17.56 -12.67 -13.13
CA GLU A 183 -17.43 -12.05 -11.81
C GLU A 183 -16.07 -12.38 -11.16
N LEU A 184 -15.59 -13.61 -11.30
CA LEU A 184 -14.25 -14.02 -10.85
C LEU A 184 -13.13 -13.30 -11.61
N LYS A 185 -13.26 -13.15 -12.94
CA LYS A 185 -12.28 -12.40 -13.76
C LYS A 185 -12.26 -10.91 -13.42
N ASP A 186 -13.43 -10.32 -13.19
CA ASP A 186 -13.54 -8.91 -12.75
C ASP A 186 -12.87 -8.73 -11.38
N LEU A 187 -13.06 -9.70 -10.47
CA LEU A 187 -12.37 -9.71 -9.18
C LEU A 187 -10.85 -9.85 -9.34
N GLN A 188 -10.39 -10.64 -10.32
CA GLN A 188 -8.96 -10.81 -10.63
C GLN A 188 -8.34 -9.52 -11.18
N SER A 189 -9.06 -8.79 -12.04
CA SER A 189 -8.64 -7.46 -12.48
C SER A 189 -8.61 -6.47 -11.31
N SER A 190 -9.63 -6.48 -10.45
CA SER A 190 -9.64 -5.64 -9.25
C SER A 190 -8.47 -5.95 -8.30
N LEU A 191 -8.07 -7.22 -8.17
CA LEU A 191 -6.88 -7.63 -7.41
C LEU A 191 -5.61 -6.98 -7.98
N GLN A 192 -5.46 -6.95 -9.30
CA GLN A 192 -4.30 -6.29 -9.94
C GLN A 192 -4.27 -4.79 -9.67
N GLU A 193 -5.42 -4.12 -9.66
CA GLU A 193 -5.52 -2.68 -9.33
C GLU A 193 -5.09 -2.38 -7.89
N GLN A 194 -5.41 -3.28 -6.95
CA GLN A 194 -5.06 -3.15 -5.53
C GLN A 194 -3.61 -3.54 -5.21
N GLN A 195 -2.88 -4.20 -6.13
CA GLN A 195 -1.49 -4.63 -5.94
C GLN A 195 -0.55 -3.45 -5.58
N ASN A 196 -0.74 -2.30 -6.23
CA ASN A 196 0.04 -1.09 -5.93
C ASN A 196 -0.12 -0.64 -4.46
N GLY A 197 -1.29 -0.87 -3.87
CA GLY A 197 -1.55 -0.59 -2.47
C GLY A 197 -0.77 -1.52 -1.54
N ILE A 198 -0.75 -2.82 -1.86
CA ILE A 198 0.04 -3.83 -1.13
C ILE A 198 1.53 -3.53 -1.19
N ASP A 199 2.04 -3.17 -2.37
CA ASP A 199 3.45 -2.84 -2.57
C ASP A 199 3.82 -1.58 -1.77
N TYR A 200 2.99 -0.53 -1.83
CA TYR A 200 3.18 0.67 -1.04
C TYR A 200 3.23 0.39 0.47
N LEU A 201 2.28 -0.40 0.99
CA LEU A 201 2.25 -0.77 2.41
C LEU A 201 3.51 -1.54 2.81
N SER A 202 3.96 -2.48 1.98
CA SER A 202 5.15 -3.30 2.23
C SER A 202 6.43 -2.46 2.26
N THR A 203 6.64 -1.62 1.24
CA THR A 203 7.79 -0.71 1.18
C THR A 203 7.79 0.28 2.35
N THR A 204 6.63 0.84 2.70
CA THR A 204 6.51 1.78 3.82
C THR A 204 6.89 1.12 5.14
N VAL A 205 6.43 -0.11 5.41
CA VAL A 205 6.83 -0.86 6.62
C VAL A 205 8.32 -1.17 6.62
N GLU A 206 8.90 -1.54 5.49
CA GLU A 206 10.33 -1.82 5.38
C GLU A 206 11.18 -0.57 5.70
N GLU A 207 10.81 0.59 5.15
CA GLU A 207 11.50 1.86 5.39
C GLU A 207 11.39 2.32 6.84
N MET A 208 10.19 2.21 7.45
CA MET A 208 9.99 2.52 8.87
C MET A 208 10.78 1.55 9.76
N SER A 209 10.80 0.26 9.41
CA SER A 209 11.50 -0.79 10.16
C SER A 209 13.01 -0.54 10.26
N LYS A 210 13.62 0.09 9.23
CA LYS A 210 15.05 0.46 9.22
C LYS A 210 15.39 1.54 10.24
N ARG A 211 14.42 2.35 10.65
CA ARG A 211 14.61 3.52 11.53
C ARG A 211 14.01 3.31 12.92
N ALA A 212 13.07 2.38 13.05
CA ALA A 212 12.33 2.13 14.28
C ALA A 212 13.08 1.20 15.25
N PRO A 213 12.88 1.37 16.57
CA PRO A 213 13.31 0.38 17.56
C PRO A 213 12.71 -1.00 17.28
N ALA A 214 13.42 -2.06 17.67
CA ALA A 214 13.04 -3.44 17.36
C ALA A 214 11.58 -3.79 17.70
N GLY A 215 11.08 -3.35 18.86
CA GLY A 215 9.69 -3.62 19.27
C GLY A 215 8.63 -2.95 18.40
N VAL A 216 8.89 -1.72 17.93
CA VAL A 216 7.97 -0.99 17.04
C VAL A 216 8.03 -1.58 15.63
N SER A 217 9.24 -1.87 15.16
CA SER A 217 9.49 -2.54 13.87
C SER A 217 8.77 -3.89 13.79
N GLN A 218 8.93 -4.74 14.80
CA GLN A 218 8.29 -6.06 14.86
C GLN A 218 6.76 -5.97 14.82
N LYS A 219 6.17 -4.98 15.51
CA LYS A 219 4.72 -4.76 15.49
C LYS A 219 4.23 -4.51 14.07
N TYR A 220 4.80 -3.52 13.36
CA TYR A 220 4.36 -3.20 12.00
C TYR A 220 4.65 -4.32 10.99
N GLN A 221 5.75 -5.05 11.16
CA GLN A 221 6.06 -6.23 10.34
C GLN A 221 5.01 -7.33 10.52
N SER A 222 4.60 -7.61 11.76
CA SER A 222 3.56 -8.62 12.01
C SER A 222 2.20 -8.22 11.43
N GLU A 223 1.84 -6.92 11.50
CA GLU A 223 0.59 -6.41 10.94
C GLU A 223 0.56 -6.54 9.40
N ILE A 224 1.65 -6.19 8.71
CA ILE A 224 1.71 -6.32 7.25
C ILE A 224 1.80 -7.77 6.80
N GLU A 225 2.51 -8.64 7.55
CA GLU A 225 2.63 -10.07 7.21
C GLU A 225 1.27 -10.78 7.20
N VAL A 226 0.39 -10.46 8.15
CA VAL A 226 -0.99 -10.98 8.18
C VAL A 226 -1.74 -10.61 6.89
N ILE A 227 -1.60 -9.38 6.43
CA ILE A 227 -2.25 -8.92 5.19
C ILE A 227 -1.64 -9.59 3.97
N LEU A 228 -0.31 -9.66 3.88
CA LEU A 228 0.38 -10.31 2.76
C LEU A 228 0.00 -11.79 2.64
N ASN A 229 -0.14 -12.48 3.78
CA ASN A 229 -0.58 -13.87 3.79
C ASN A 229 -2.03 -14.02 3.32
N ARG A 230 -2.95 -13.16 3.78
CA ARG A 230 -4.35 -13.16 3.29
C ARG A 230 -4.43 -12.82 1.80
N TRP A 231 -3.68 -11.81 1.36
CA TRP A 231 -3.57 -11.40 -0.04
C TRP A 231 -3.09 -12.54 -0.93
N LYS A 232 -1.99 -13.20 -0.55
CA LYS A 232 -1.43 -14.33 -1.29
C LYS A 232 -2.43 -15.49 -1.37
N LYS A 233 -3.04 -15.85 -0.23
CA LYS A 233 -4.06 -16.90 -0.17
C LYS A 233 -5.23 -16.58 -1.10
N LEU A 234 -5.79 -15.38 -1.01
CA LEU A 234 -6.88 -14.91 -1.86
C LEU A 234 -6.49 -14.96 -3.35
N SER A 235 -5.30 -14.48 -3.70
CA SER A 235 -4.80 -14.49 -5.08
C SER A 235 -4.67 -15.92 -5.63
N THR A 236 -4.15 -16.86 -4.84
CA THR A 236 -4.04 -18.27 -5.26
C THR A 236 -5.43 -18.90 -5.42
N GLN A 237 -6.32 -18.71 -4.44
CA GLN A 237 -7.69 -19.22 -4.49
C GLN A 237 -8.45 -18.70 -5.71
N LEU A 238 -8.30 -17.42 -6.03
CA LEU A 238 -8.96 -16.80 -7.17
C LEU A 238 -8.52 -17.42 -8.49
N VAL A 239 -7.22 -17.65 -8.67
CA VAL A 239 -6.68 -18.31 -9.87
C VAL A 239 -7.18 -19.75 -9.97
N GLU A 240 -7.16 -20.50 -8.87
CA GLU A 240 -7.68 -21.88 -8.82
C GLU A 240 -9.17 -21.96 -9.14
N HIS A 241 -9.99 -21.05 -8.59
CA HIS A 241 -11.43 -21.00 -8.85
C HIS A 241 -11.74 -20.63 -10.30
N CYS A 242 -11.05 -19.62 -10.87
CA CYS A 242 -11.16 -19.29 -12.29
C CYS A 242 -10.84 -20.51 -13.17
N HIS A 243 -9.69 -21.13 -12.95
CA HIS A 243 -9.22 -22.25 -13.78
C HIS A 243 -10.17 -23.45 -13.69
N LYS A 244 -10.57 -23.81 -12.46
CA LYS A 244 -11.48 -24.92 -12.24
C LYS A 244 -12.86 -24.66 -12.87
N LEU A 245 -13.39 -23.44 -12.76
CA LEU A 245 -14.67 -23.09 -13.38
C LEU A 245 -14.59 -23.10 -14.92
N GLU A 246 -13.49 -22.61 -15.51
CA GLU A 246 -13.24 -22.68 -16.96
C GLU A 246 -13.19 -24.14 -17.46
N GLU A 247 -12.52 -25.02 -16.71
CA GLU A 247 -12.48 -26.45 -17.00
C GLU A 247 -13.88 -27.06 -16.98
N GLN A 248 -14.69 -26.76 -15.96
CA GLN A 248 -16.06 -27.27 -15.85
C GLN A 248 -16.98 -26.73 -16.96
N ILE A 249 -16.86 -25.45 -17.32
CA ILE A 249 -17.58 -24.85 -18.46
C ILE A 249 -17.21 -25.57 -19.75
N THR A 250 -15.92 -25.83 -19.98
CA THR A 250 -15.44 -26.51 -21.19
C THR A 250 -16.01 -27.93 -21.27
N LYS A 251 -15.95 -28.67 -20.16
CA LYS A 251 -16.57 -30.00 -20.07
C LYS A 251 -18.07 -29.93 -20.35
N LEU A 252 -18.80 -28.98 -19.75
CA LEU A 252 -20.24 -28.84 -19.92
C LEU A 252 -20.62 -28.54 -21.38
N LYS A 253 -19.88 -27.66 -22.05
CA LYS A 253 -20.06 -27.38 -23.48
C LYS A 253 -19.85 -28.63 -24.34
N GLN A 254 -18.81 -29.40 -24.04
CA GLN A 254 -18.54 -30.66 -24.74
C GLN A 254 -19.68 -31.66 -24.54
N PHE A 255 -20.11 -31.86 -23.29
CA PHE A 255 -21.24 -32.73 -22.95
C PHE A 255 -22.53 -32.33 -23.67
N GLN A 256 -22.86 -31.04 -23.69
CA GLN A 256 -24.05 -30.53 -24.38
C GLN A 256 -23.96 -30.76 -25.89
N ASN A 257 -22.79 -30.55 -26.50
CA ASN A 257 -22.59 -30.77 -27.93
C ASN A 257 -22.69 -32.27 -28.30
N ASP A 258 -22.07 -33.15 -27.51
CA ASP A 258 -22.10 -34.59 -27.74
C ASP A 258 -23.51 -35.15 -27.55
N THR A 259 -24.22 -34.71 -26.50
CA THR A 259 -25.63 -35.06 -26.27
C THR A 259 -26.51 -34.58 -27.42
N LYS A 260 -26.31 -33.36 -27.92
CA LYS A 260 -27.07 -32.81 -29.05
C LYS A 260 -26.81 -33.61 -30.33
N THR A 261 -25.57 -34.00 -30.57
CA THR A 261 -25.17 -34.80 -31.73
C THR A 261 -25.80 -36.18 -31.67
N LEU A 262 -25.76 -36.84 -30.51
CA LEU A 262 -26.43 -38.14 -30.29
C LEU A 262 -27.94 -38.04 -30.50
N LYS A 263 -28.61 -37.06 -29.90
CA LYS A 263 -30.06 -36.86 -30.06
C LYS A 263 -30.46 -36.61 -31.51
N LYS A 264 -29.67 -35.82 -32.25
CA LYS A 264 -29.91 -35.58 -33.67
C LYS A 264 -29.83 -36.90 -34.47
N TRP A 265 -28.77 -37.68 -34.27
CA TRP A 265 -28.62 -38.98 -34.90
C TRP A 265 -29.77 -39.93 -34.52
N MET A 266 -30.15 -39.97 -33.24
CA MET A 266 -31.28 -40.78 -32.75
C MET A 266 -32.59 -40.40 -33.46
N THR A 267 -32.86 -39.10 -33.62
CA THR A 267 -34.05 -38.61 -34.34
C THR A 267 -34.04 -39.03 -35.81
N GLU A 268 -32.89 -38.94 -36.49
CA GLU A 268 -32.75 -39.36 -37.90
C GLU A 268 -32.97 -40.88 -38.05
N VAL A 269 -32.45 -41.67 -37.11
CA VAL A 269 -32.65 -43.12 -37.08
C VAL A 269 -34.09 -43.50 -36.75
N ASP A 270 -34.73 -42.82 -35.81
CA ASP A 270 -36.14 -43.08 -35.46
C ASP A 270 -37.06 -42.82 -36.67
N ILE A 271 -36.80 -41.77 -37.46
CA ILE A 271 -37.52 -41.53 -38.72
C ILE A 271 -37.34 -42.72 -39.68
N PHE A 272 -36.11 -43.18 -39.89
CA PHE A 272 -35.81 -44.34 -40.76
C PHE A 272 -36.46 -45.65 -40.26
N LEU A 273 -36.47 -45.87 -38.94
CA LEU A 273 -37.08 -47.05 -38.34
C LEU A 273 -38.60 -47.05 -38.50
N ASN A 274 -39.23 -45.88 -38.51
CA ASN A 274 -40.67 -45.70 -38.73
C ASN A 274 -41.09 -45.67 -40.22
N GLU A 275 -40.16 -45.75 -41.17
CA GLU A 275 -40.50 -45.91 -42.60
C GLU A 275 -41.16 -47.27 -42.89
N ASP A 276 -42.25 -47.24 -43.66
CA ASP A 276 -43.01 -48.42 -44.07
C ASP A 276 -42.17 -49.40 -44.89
N TRP A 277 -42.44 -50.70 -44.72
CA TRP A 277 -41.78 -51.75 -45.50
C TRP A 277 -42.14 -51.65 -47.00
N PRO A 278 -41.17 -51.88 -47.91
CA PRO A 278 -41.47 -52.03 -49.33
C PRO A 278 -42.46 -53.18 -49.55
N ALA A 279 -43.30 -53.05 -50.58
CA ALA A 279 -44.32 -54.04 -50.90
C ALA A 279 -43.68 -55.42 -51.15
N LEU A 280 -44.29 -56.47 -50.58
CA LEU A 280 -43.90 -57.87 -50.78
C LEU A 280 -43.90 -58.19 -52.28
N GLY A 281 -42.71 -58.26 -52.89
CA GLY A 281 -42.52 -58.52 -54.32
C GLY A 281 -41.43 -57.67 -54.98
N ASP A 282 -41.02 -56.54 -54.37
CA ASP A 282 -39.88 -55.74 -54.85
C ASP A 282 -38.57 -56.19 -54.19
N LEU A 283 -37.94 -57.22 -54.78
CA LEU A 283 -36.68 -57.79 -54.31
C LEU A 283 -35.56 -56.75 -54.18
N GLU A 284 -35.48 -55.79 -55.11
CA GLU A 284 -34.42 -54.76 -55.12
C GLU A 284 -34.61 -53.77 -53.96
N ALA A 285 -35.85 -53.35 -53.69
CA ALA A 285 -36.16 -52.49 -52.54
C ALA A 285 -35.94 -53.21 -51.20
N LEU A 286 -36.28 -54.50 -51.12
CA LEU A 286 -36.03 -55.37 -49.95
C LEU A 286 -34.53 -55.54 -49.66
N GLU A 287 -33.71 -55.82 -50.67
CA GLU A 287 -32.25 -55.93 -50.52
C GLU A 287 -31.62 -54.60 -50.06
N LYS A 288 -32.09 -53.47 -50.62
CA LYS A 288 -31.64 -52.14 -50.21
C LYS A 288 -31.98 -51.82 -48.75
N GLN A 289 -33.19 -52.14 -48.31
CA GLN A 289 -33.62 -51.97 -46.90
C GLN A 289 -32.77 -52.85 -45.96
N LEU A 290 -32.49 -54.09 -46.32
CA LEU A 290 -31.63 -54.98 -45.53
C LEU A 290 -30.19 -54.45 -45.42
N GLN A 291 -29.64 -53.90 -46.50
CA GLN A 291 -28.32 -53.24 -46.48
C GLN A 291 -28.33 -52.02 -45.56
N GLN A 292 -29.36 -51.18 -45.62
CA GLN A 292 -29.51 -50.01 -44.75
C GLN A 292 -29.66 -50.41 -43.27
N CYS A 293 -30.48 -51.42 -42.95
CA CYS A 293 -30.61 -51.95 -41.59
C CYS A 293 -29.29 -52.56 -41.08
N THR A 294 -28.54 -53.22 -41.96
CA THR A 294 -27.22 -53.77 -41.61
C THR A 294 -26.21 -52.65 -41.34
N ALA A 295 -26.21 -51.59 -42.15
CA ALA A 295 -25.40 -50.40 -41.92
C ALA A 295 -25.77 -49.72 -40.60
N LEU A 296 -27.06 -49.54 -40.31
CA LEU A 296 -27.54 -48.96 -39.06
C LEU A 296 -27.04 -49.72 -37.82
N VAL A 297 -27.06 -51.07 -37.87
CA VAL A 297 -26.53 -51.88 -36.76
C VAL A 297 -25.02 -51.68 -36.57
N ASN A 298 -24.26 -51.48 -37.66
CA ASN A 298 -22.83 -51.17 -37.56
C ASN A 298 -22.61 -49.74 -37.03
N ASP A 299 -23.46 -48.78 -37.41
CA ASP A 299 -23.40 -47.40 -36.90
C ASP A 299 -23.69 -47.36 -35.40
N ILE A 300 -24.69 -48.11 -34.92
CA ILE A 300 -24.97 -48.29 -33.49
C ILE A 300 -23.72 -48.76 -32.74
N GLN A 301 -23.02 -49.78 -33.25
CA GLN A 301 -21.79 -50.28 -32.63
C GLN A 301 -20.68 -49.23 -32.60
N THR A 302 -20.61 -48.38 -33.62
CA THR A 302 -19.60 -47.32 -33.75
C THR A 302 -19.92 -46.11 -32.86
N ILE A 303 -21.20 -45.83 -32.60
CA ILE A 303 -21.66 -44.67 -31.82
C ILE A 303 -21.85 -45.01 -30.33
N GLN A 304 -22.06 -46.28 -29.97
CA GLN A 304 -22.16 -46.73 -28.57
C GLN A 304 -21.03 -46.20 -27.65
N PRO A 305 -19.75 -46.15 -28.06
CA PRO A 305 -18.69 -45.56 -27.24
C PRO A 305 -18.92 -44.06 -26.94
N ASN A 306 -19.52 -43.31 -27.86
CA ASN A 306 -19.85 -41.90 -27.65
C ASN A 306 -20.94 -41.75 -26.59
N LEU A 307 -21.98 -42.59 -26.60
CA LEU A 307 -22.98 -42.61 -25.53
C LEU A 307 -22.35 -42.94 -24.18
N ASN A 308 -21.46 -43.94 -24.13
CA ASN A 308 -20.75 -44.30 -22.91
C ASN A 308 -19.93 -43.11 -22.37
N SER A 309 -19.22 -42.40 -23.26
CA SER A 309 -18.48 -41.19 -22.91
C SER A 309 -19.39 -40.09 -22.35
N VAL A 310 -20.54 -39.82 -23.00
CA VAL A 310 -21.53 -38.85 -22.52
C VAL A 310 -22.05 -39.22 -21.14
N ASN A 311 -22.35 -40.51 -20.90
CA ASN A 311 -22.78 -41.00 -19.60
C ASN A 311 -21.70 -40.83 -18.53
N GLU A 312 -20.44 -41.15 -18.83
CA GLU A 312 -19.33 -41.00 -17.88
C GLU A 312 -19.10 -39.53 -17.51
N ILE A 313 -19.08 -38.64 -18.51
CA ILE A 313 -18.91 -37.19 -18.29
C ILE A 313 -20.10 -36.65 -17.49
N GLY A 314 -21.32 -37.02 -17.88
CA GLY A 314 -22.54 -36.61 -17.19
C GLY A 314 -22.56 -37.07 -15.73
N GLN A 315 -22.16 -38.31 -15.43
CA GLN A 315 -22.06 -38.79 -14.05
C GLN A 315 -20.98 -38.05 -13.23
N LYS A 316 -19.84 -37.71 -13.83
CA LYS A 316 -18.79 -36.91 -13.16
C LYS A 316 -19.31 -35.51 -12.83
N MET A 317 -19.92 -34.82 -13.80
CA MET A 317 -20.56 -33.51 -13.58
C MET A 317 -21.63 -33.57 -12.50
N ASN A 318 -22.43 -34.63 -12.49
CA ASN A 318 -23.54 -34.78 -11.54
C ASN A 318 -23.09 -34.82 -10.07
N LYS A 319 -21.85 -35.26 -9.81
CA LYS A 319 -21.25 -35.28 -8.46
C LYS A 319 -20.80 -33.90 -7.99
N GLU A 320 -20.49 -33.01 -8.94
CA GLU A 320 -20.00 -31.66 -8.68
C GLU A 320 -21.10 -30.60 -8.92
N ALA A 321 -22.31 -31.05 -9.25
CA ALA A 321 -23.46 -30.23 -9.56
C ALA A 321 -24.22 -29.77 -8.33
N GLU A 322 -24.85 -28.60 -8.45
CA GLU A 322 -25.86 -28.16 -7.47
C GLU A 322 -27.08 -29.10 -7.50
N PRO A 323 -27.80 -29.26 -6.37
CA PRO A 323 -28.89 -30.23 -6.27
C PRO A 323 -29.92 -30.13 -7.40
N GLU A 324 -30.42 -28.93 -7.70
CA GLU A 324 -31.43 -28.71 -8.75
C GLU A 324 -30.92 -29.10 -10.13
N PHE A 325 -29.69 -28.70 -10.47
CA PHE A 325 -29.06 -29.06 -11.75
C PHE A 325 -28.76 -30.56 -11.82
N SER A 326 -28.33 -31.17 -10.71
CA SER A 326 -28.06 -32.60 -10.59
C SER A 326 -29.31 -33.44 -10.90
N TYR A 327 -30.47 -33.08 -10.32
CA TYR A 327 -31.72 -33.77 -10.61
C TYR A 327 -32.09 -33.69 -12.10
N LYS A 328 -31.94 -32.51 -12.71
CA LYS A 328 -32.22 -32.30 -14.13
C LYS A 328 -31.28 -33.11 -15.03
N LEU A 329 -29.96 -33.03 -14.78
CA LEU A 329 -28.95 -33.75 -15.53
C LEU A 329 -29.16 -35.26 -15.46
N GLN A 330 -29.50 -35.79 -14.28
CA GLN A 330 -29.79 -37.22 -14.12
C GLN A 330 -31.06 -37.63 -14.89
N ALA A 331 -32.09 -36.79 -14.93
CA ALA A 331 -33.29 -37.05 -15.73
C ALA A 331 -32.98 -37.04 -17.23
N ASP A 332 -32.20 -36.06 -17.71
CA ASP A 332 -31.80 -35.94 -19.11
C ASP A 332 -30.96 -37.15 -19.57
N LEU A 333 -30.01 -37.61 -18.73
CA LEU A 333 -29.23 -38.82 -19.00
C LEU A 333 -30.10 -40.07 -19.06
N LYS A 334 -31.06 -40.22 -18.13
CA LYS A 334 -31.98 -41.37 -18.14
C LYS A 334 -32.84 -41.38 -19.41
N ALA A 335 -33.36 -40.22 -19.81
CA ALA A 335 -34.14 -40.10 -21.03
C ALA A 335 -33.32 -40.45 -22.28
N LEU A 336 -32.08 -39.95 -22.37
CA LEU A 336 -31.17 -40.25 -23.48
C LEU A 336 -30.88 -41.75 -23.60
N ASN A 337 -30.62 -42.43 -22.49
CA ASN A 337 -30.37 -43.87 -22.50
C ASN A 337 -31.62 -44.68 -22.87
N ALA A 338 -32.79 -44.28 -22.39
CA ALA A 338 -34.05 -44.94 -22.76
C ALA A 338 -34.35 -44.82 -24.27
N GLU A 339 -34.09 -43.64 -24.84
CA GLU A 339 -34.22 -43.40 -26.29
C GLU A 339 -33.23 -44.25 -27.10
N TRP A 340 -31.96 -44.30 -26.66
CA TRP A 340 -30.95 -45.17 -27.26
C TRP A 340 -31.34 -46.65 -27.24
N ASP A 341 -31.78 -47.15 -26.09
CA ASP A 341 -32.17 -48.55 -25.91
C ASP A 341 -33.36 -48.92 -26.81
N SER A 342 -34.33 -48.02 -26.94
CA SER A 342 -35.46 -48.18 -27.87
C SER A 342 -35.00 -48.28 -29.32
N ILE A 343 -34.12 -47.37 -29.76
CA ILE A 343 -33.56 -47.39 -31.12
C ILE A 343 -32.80 -48.69 -31.39
N CYS A 344 -31.98 -49.14 -30.44
CA CYS A 344 -31.26 -50.40 -30.56
C CYS A 344 -32.23 -51.57 -30.74
N GLN A 345 -33.25 -51.68 -29.89
CA GLN A 345 -34.25 -52.75 -29.96
C GLN A 345 -34.99 -52.74 -31.30
N GLN A 346 -35.45 -51.58 -31.76
CA GLN A 346 -36.15 -51.45 -33.04
C GLN A 346 -35.25 -51.76 -34.23
N ALA A 347 -34.00 -51.30 -34.23
CA ALA A 347 -33.04 -51.58 -35.31
C ALA A 347 -32.73 -53.08 -35.43
N TYR A 348 -32.53 -53.78 -34.29
CA TYR A 348 -32.33 -55.23 -34.31
C TYR A 348 -33.58 -55.99 -34.73
N ALA A 349 -34.77 -55.56 -34.29
CA ALA A 349 -36.04 -56.16 -34.70
C ALA A 349 -36.29 -55.98 -36.20
N LYS A 350 -36.09 -54.77 -36.74
CA LYS A 350 -36.28 -54.45 -38.16
C LYS A 350 -35.30 -55.18 -39.08
N LYS A 351 -34.07 -55.47 -38.61
CA LYS A 351 -33.10 -56.31 -39.34
C LYS A 351 -33.46 -57.80 -39.34
N ALA A 352 -34.17 -58.28 -38.32
CA ALA A 352 -34.51 -59.70 -38.15
C ALA A 352 -35.84 -60.09 -38.80
N ALA A 353 -36.75 -59.13 -38.96
CA ALA A 353 -37.97 -59.24 -39.76
C ALA A 353 -37.62 -59.29 -41.26
#